data_AF-A0ABD0QRG3-F1
#
_entry.id   AF-A0ABD0QRG3-F1
#
_cell.length_a   1.000
_cell.length_b   1.000
_cell.length_c   1.000
_cell.angle_alpha   90.00
_cell.angle_beta   90.00
_cell.angle_gamma   90.00
#
_symmetry.space_group_name_H-M   'P 1'
#
loop_
_entity.id
_entity.type
_entity.pdbx_description
1 polymer ?
#
loop_
_entity_poly.entity_id
_entity_poly.type
_entity_poly.pdbx_seq_one_letter_code
_entity_poly.pdbx_strand_id
1 'polypeptide(L)' 'MDRTEVIKSNLNPVFAKVLMLDYYFEEVQKLRFEVYDIHGAHSIGTRDDDFLGGVECTLGQ' A
#
# COMPACT_ATOMS: atom_id res chain seq x y z
N MET A 1 -9.88 0.64 3.03
CA MET A 1 -8.49 0.32 2.65
C MET A 1 -8.26 0.92 1.28
N ASP A 2 -7.34 1.87 1.18
CA ASP A 2 -7.01 2.53 -0.09
C ASP A 2 -5.72 1.90 -0.67
N ARG A 3 -5.48 2.08 -1.97
CA ARG A 3 -4.36 1.47 -2.72
C ARG A 3 -3.80 2.45 -3.73
N THR A 4 -2.49 2.40 -3.97
CA THR A 4 -1.83 3.15 -5.06
C THR A 4 -2.12 2.52 -6.43
N GLU A 5 -1.72 3.21 -7.49
CA GLU A 5 -1.71 2.66 -8.84
C GLU A 5 -0.71 1.52 -9.00
N VAL A 6 -0.98 0.60 -9.93
CA VAL A 6 -0.05 -0.47 -10.30
C VAL A 6 0.91 0.05 -11.36
N ILE A 7 2.21 -0.05 -11.08
CA ILE A 7 3.27 0.35 -12.00
C ILE A 7 3.85 -0.91 -12.66
N LYS A 8 3.69 -1.01 -13.99
CA LYS A 8 4.13 -2.19 -14.74
C LYS A 8 5.64 -2.22 -14.92
N SER A 9 6.24 -3.40 -14.72
CA SER A 9 7.63 -3.71 -15.10
C SER A 9 8.66 -2.73 -14.53
N ASN A 10 8.53 -2.37 -13.25
CA ASN A 10 9.43 -1.41 -12.59
C ASN A 10 9.90 -1.94 -11.23
N LEU A 11 11.23 -2.03 -11.04
CA LEU A 11 11.86 -2.44 -9.78
C LEU A 11 11.96 -1.30 -8.75
N ASN A 12 11.76 -0.05 -9.18
CA ASN A 12 11.85 1.14 -8.35
C ASN A 12 10.61 2.03 -8.60
N PRO A 13 9.41 1.58 -8.17
CA PRO A 13 8.18 2.32 -8.40
C PRO A 13 8.17 3.67 -7.67
N VAL A 14 7.66 4.70 -8.35
CA VAL A 14 7.36 6.01 -7.75
C VAL A 14 5.86 6.24 -7.89
N PHE A 15 5.13 6.17 -6.78
CA PHE A 15 3.68 6.32 -6.77
C PHE A 15 3.28 7.80 -6.71
N ALA A 16 2.22 8.16 -7.43
CA ALA A 16 1.67 9.50 -7.52
C ALA A 16 0.35 9.67 -6.76
N LYS A 17 -0.39 8.58 -6.52
CA LYS A 17 -1.67 8.69 -5.80
C LYS A 17 -1.46 9.13 -4.35
N VAL A 18 -2.16 10.20 -3.97
CA VAL A 18 -2.23 10.70 -2.59
C VAL A 18 -3.30 9.92 -1.82
N LEU A 19 -2.94 9.40 -0.65
CA LEU A 19 -3.87 8.77 0.28
C LEU A 19 -4.27 9.80 1.35
N MET A 20 -5.56 10.12 1.44
CA MET A 20 -6.08 11.03 2.47
C MET A 20 -6.53 10.24 3.70
N LEU A 21 -6.17 10.74 4.88
CA LEU A 21 -6.51 10.14 6.16
C LEU A 21 -6.76 11.25 7.19
N ASP A 22 -7.83 11.11 7.96
CA ASP A 22 -8.11 12.01 9.08
C ASP A 22 -7.15 11.75 10.25
N TYR A 23 -6.63 12.84 10.84
CA TYR A 23 -5.72 12.80 11.97
C TYR A 23 -6.45 13.09 13.28
N TYR A 24 -6.28 12.21 14.26
CA TYR A 24 -6.84 12.30 15.60
C TYR A 24 -5.68 12.27 16.62
N PHE A 25 -5.40 13.40 17.26
CA PHE A 25 -4.22 13.56 18.12
C PHE A 25 -4.31 12.73 19.41
N GLU A 26 -5.53 12.39 19.82
CA GLU A 26 -5.84 11.62 21.01
C GLU A 26 -5.75 10.11 20.81
N GLU A 27 -5.55 9.64 19.57
CA GLU A 27 -5.52 8.21 19.23
C GLU A 27 -4.15 7.75 18.73
N VAL A 28 -3.77 6.52 19.10
CA VAL A 28 -2.65 5.81 18.47
C VAL A 28 -3.14 5.18 17.16
N GLN A 29 -3.05 5.95 16.07
CA GLN A 29 -3.48 5.51 14.75
C GLN A 29 -2.37 4.65 14.09
N LYS A 30 -2.57 3.32 14.08
CA LYS A 30 -1.64 2.37 13.45
C LYS A 30 -1.86 2.30 11.94
N LEU A 31 -0.78 2.43 11.18
CA LEU A 31 -0.74 2.29 9.73
C LEU A 31 0.02 1.02 9.36
N ARG A 32 -0.50 0.29 8.39
CA ARG A 32 0.15 -0.88 7.80
C ARG A 32 0.26 -0.66 6.31
N PHE A 33 1.48 -0.71 5.81
CA PHE A 33 1.80 -0.62 4.40
C PHE A 33 2.23 -1.99 3.92
N GLU A 34 1.67 -2.43 2.80
CA GLU A 34 1.96 -3.73 2.18
C GLU A 34 2.28 -3.51 0.71
N VAL A 35 3.30 -4.22 0.23
CA VAL A 35 3.73 -4.18 -1.16
C VAL A 35 3.48 -5.54 -1.78
N TYR A 36 2.85 -5.51 -2.95
CA TYR A 36 2.51 -6.69 -3.74
C TYR A 36 3.09 -6.56 -5.15
N ASP A 37 3.62 -7.65 -5.69
CA ASP A 37 3.89 -7.79 -7.12
C ASP A 37 2.62 -8.30 -7.82
N ILE A 38 2.13 -7.53 -8.78
CA ILE A 38 0.82 -7.75 -9.40
C ILE A 38 1.01 -8.41 -10.77
N HIS A 39 0.58 -9.65 -10.90
CA HIS A 39 0.61 -10.37 -12.18
C HIS A 39 -0.62 -10.00 -13.00
N GLY A 40 -0.40 -9.34 -14.15
CA GLY A 40 -1.41 -8.61 -14.93
C GLY A 40 -2.55 -9.41 -15.58
N ALA A 41 -2.85 -10.62 -15.13
CA ALA A 41 -3.94 -11.46 -15.66
C ALA A 41 -5.29 -11.28 -14.94
N HIS A 42 -5.30 -10.82 -13.67
CA HIS A 42 -6.50 -10.79 -12.83
C HIS A 42 -6.69 -9.47 -12.07
N SER A 43 -7.86 -9.34 -11.43
CA SER A 43 -8.20 -8.18 -10.61
C SER A 43 -7.24 -8.02 -9.42
N ILE A 44 -6.78 -6.80 -9.16
CA ILE A 44 -5.88 -6.46 -8.05
C ILE A 44 -6.43 -6.98 -6.71
N GLY A 45 -5.67 -7.83 -6.01
CA GLY A 45 -6.03 -8.49 -4.76
C GLY A 45 -6.50 -9.94 -4.92
N THR A 46 -6.24 -10.59 -6.07
CA THR A 46 -6.40 -12.04 -6.19
C THR A 46 -5.31 -12.79 -5.44
N ARG A 47 -5.56 -14.07 -5.10
CA ARG A 47 -4.56 -14.96 -4.44
C ARG A 47 -3.24 -15.09 -5.20
N ASP A 48 -3.19 -14.63 -6.44
CA ASP A 48 -2.04 -14.71 -7.33
C ASP A 48 -1.10 -13.51 -7.19
N ASP A 49 -1.45 -12.45 -6.45
CA ASP A 49 -0.54 -11.33 -6.22
C ASP A 49 0.50 -11.70 -5.15
N ASP A 50 1.78 -11.59 -5.50
CA ASP A 50 2.87 -12.01 -4.61
C ASP A 50 3.14 -10.93 -3.55
N PHE A 51 3.03 -11.29 -2.28
CA PHE A 51 3.40 -10.39 -1.19
C PHE A 51 4.91 -10.23 -1.10
N LEU A 52 5.41 -9.00 -1.29
CA LEU A 52 6.84 -8.70 -1.21
C LEU A 52 7.28 -8.30 0.19
N GLY A 53 6.39 -7.69 0.97
CA GLY A 53 6.70 -7.24 2.32
C GLY A 53 5.75 -6.18 2.83
N GLY A 54 5.89 -5.86 4.12
CA GLY A 54 5.10 -4.82 4.74
C GLY A 54 5.78 -4.21 5.96
N VAL A 55 5.32 -3.02 6.32
CA VAL A 55 5.79 -2.28 7.50
C VAL A 55 4.60 -1.73 8.26
N GLU A 56 4.71 -1.74 9.59
CA GLU A 56 3.73 -1.15 10.48
C GLU A 56 4.39 0.02 11.23
N CYS A 57 3.67 1.14 11.33
CA CYS A 57 4.07 2.30 12.09
C CYS A 57 2.84 3.00 12.68
N THR A 58 3.07 4.05 13.47
CA THR A 58 1.98 4.93 13.92
C THR A 58 2.01 6.24 13.14
N LEU A 59 0.85 6.83 12.88
CA LEU A 59 0.75 8.09 12.15
C LEU A 59 1.50 9.26 12.83
N GLY A 60 1.65 9.22 14.16
CA GLY A 60 2.38 10.23 14.93
C GLY A 60 3.88 9.97 15.14
N GLN A 61 4.50 9.04 14.39
CA GLN A 61 5.92 8.69 14.52
C GLN A 61 6.85 9.73 13.87
#